data_AF-A0A1A8GVY8-F1
#
_entry.id   AF-A0A1A8GVY8-F1
#
_cell.length_a   1.000
_cell.length_b   1.000
_cell.length_c   1.000
_cell.angle_alpha   90.00
_cell.angle_beta   90.00
_cell.angle_gamma   90.00
#
_symmetry.space_group_name_H-M   'P 1'
#
loop_
_entity.id
_entity.type
_entity.pdbx_description
1 polymer ?
#
loop_
_entity_poly.entity_id
_entity_poly.type
_entity_poly.pdbx_seq_one_letter_code
_entity_poly.pdbx_strand_id
1 'polypeptide(L)'
;FGRKGKNQVKLRTNVLFSMKLDLSAFLSRSELNTSAYHLYAVVNHMGHLNMGHYTAVCYNGPTQSWHCFDDAVLREVEDTHVQSPDVYMLLYSHKPFQKPKIQGL
;
A
#
# COMPACT_ATOMS: atom_id res chain seq x y z
N PHE A 1 13.82 6.19 -1.57
CA PHE A 1 14.67 7.37 -1.89
C PHE A 1 16.13 6.96 -1.90
N GLY A 2 16.99 7.67 -2.63
CA GLY A 2 18.41 7.36 -2.75
C GLY A 2 19.28 8.61 -2.84
N ARG A 3 20.58 8.43 -3.08
CA ARG A 3 21.54 9.52 -3.30
C ARG A 3 22.25 9.33 -4.63
N LYS A 4 22.44 10.43 -5.37
CA LYS A 4 23.32 10.50 -6.54
C LYS A 4 24.33 11.63 -6.29
N GLY A 5 25.53 11.28 -5.84
CA GLY A 5 26.49 12.25 -5.31
C GLY A 5 25.96 12.92 -4.04
N LYS A 6 25.99 14.25 -3.99
CA LYS A 6 25.47 15.05 -2.86
C LYS A 6 23.94 15.25 -2.90
N ASN A 7 23.29 14.87 -4.00
CA ASN A 7 21.86 15.13 -4.20
C ASN A 7 21.02 13.93 -3.75
N GLN A 8 19.92 14.22 -3.05
CA GLN A 8 18.88 13.23 -2.79
C GLN A 8 17.99 13.05 -4.03
N VAL A 9 17.66 11.80 -4.36
CA VAL A 9 16.84 11.47 -5.53
C VAL A 9 15.72 10.50 -5.16
N LYS A 10 14.56 10.66 -5.80
CA LYS A 10 13.50 9.66 -5.78
C LYS A 10 13.77 8.64 -6.88
N LEU A 11 13.91 7.37 -6.51
CA LEU A 11 13.92 6.28 -7.48
C LEU A 11 12.50 6.12 -8.02
N ARG A 12 12.35 6.12 -9.34
CA ARG A 12 11.05 6.01 -10.03
C ARG A 12 10.83 4.63 -10.66
N THR A 13 11.53 3.63 -10.14
CA THR A 13 11.39 2.25 -10.61
C THR A 13 9.96 1.79 -10.36
N ASN A 14 9.31 1.27 -11.40
CA ASN A 14 8.00 0.66 -11.26
C ASN A 14 8.15 -0.72 -10.62
N VAL A 15 7.95 -0.80 -9.30
CA VAL A 15 8.00 -2.05 -8.55
C VAL A 15 6.63 -2.70 -8.66
N LEU A 16 6.55 -3.84 -9.35
CA LEU A 16 5.33 -4.63 -9.42
C LEU A 16 5.12 -5.38 -8.10
N PHE A 17 3.87 -5.49 -7.66
CA PHE A 17 3.51 -6.18 -6.43
C PHE A 17 2.19 -6.93 -6.60
N SER A 18 1.94 -7.93 -5.74
CA SER A 18 0.73 -8.75 -5.80
C SER A 18 -0.27 -8.36 -4.72
N MET A 19 -1.57 -8.38 -5.02
CA MET A 19 -2.61 -8.17 -4.00
C MET A 19 -2.57 -9.22 -2.89
N LYS A 20 -2.12 -10.44 -3.23
CA LYS A 20 -1.86 -11.54 -2.29
C LYS A 20 -0.38 -11.86 -2.31
N LEU A 21 0.28 -11.67 -1.18
CA LEU A 21 1.70 -11.86 -1.01
C LEU A 21 1.96 -13.09 -0.14
N ASP A 22 2.66 -14.08 -0.69
CA ASP A 22 3.18 -15.21 0.09
C ASP A 22 4.67 -15.00 0.39
N LEU A 23 5.00 -14.89 1.67
CA LEU A 23 6.36 -14.71 2.15
C LEU A 23 7.03 -16.04 2.56
N SER A 24 6.42 -17.19 2.31
CA SER A 24 6.89 -18.51 2.77
C SER A 24 8.35 -18.79 2.43
N ALA A 25 8.79 -18.38 1.23
CA ALA A 25 10.17 -18.53 0.75
C ALA A 25 11.21 -17.70 1.53
N PHE A 26 10.77 -16.70 2.30
CA PHE A 26 11.64 -15.78 3.06
C PHE A 26 11.56 -16.00 4.57
N LEU A 27 10.70 -16.90 5.04
CA LEU A 27 10.50 -17.21 6.45
C LEU A 27 11.32 -18.43 6.88
N SER A 28 11.66 -18.46 8.17
CA SER A 28 12.16 -19.69 8.79
C SER A 28 11.03 -20.72 8.91
N ARG A 29 11.39 -21.99 9.01
CA ARG A 29 10.44 -23.12 8.98
C ARG A 29 9.37 -23.07 10.09
N SER A 30 9.63 -22.39 11.21
CA SER A 30 8.69 -22.27 12.33
C SER A 30 7.52 -21.32 12.05
N GLU A 31 7.64 -20.42 11.06
CA GLU A 31 6.69 -19.33 10.80
C GLU A 31 5.83 -19.55 9.54
N LEU A 32 5.87 -20.73 8.92
CA LEU A 32 5.19 -20.97 7.63
C LEU A 32 3.66 -20.76 7.69
N ASN A 33 3.05 -20.89 8.86
CA ASN A 33 1.60 -20.71 9.03
C ASN A 33 1.15 -19.23 9.00
N THR A 34 2.08 -18.27 8.95
CA THR A 34 1.80 -16.83 8.95
C THR A 34 2.28 -16.12 7.68
N SER A 35 2.54 -16.88 6.60
CA SER A 35 3.22 -16.36 5.41
C SER A 35 2.33 -15.58 4.43
N ALA A 36 1.00 -15.71 4.54
CA ALA A 36 0.06 -15.16 3.56
C ALA A 36 -0.47 -13.79 3.98
N TYR A 37 -0.28 -12.79 3.14
CA TYR A 37 -0.70 -11.42 3.38
C TYR A 37 -1.58 -10.89 2.24
N HIS A 38 -2.53 -10.02 2.60
CA HIS A 38 -3.38 -9.31 1.64
C HIS A 38 -3.08 -7.82 1.69
N LEU A 39 -2.89 -7.22 0.52
CA LEU A 39 -2.75 -5.77 0.40
C LEU A 39 -4.07 -5.12 0.79
N TYR A 40 -4.02 -4.11 1.63
CA TYR A 40 -5.22 -3.36 2.02
C TYR A 40 -5.06 -1.85 1.85
N ALA A 41 -3.84 -1.34 1.68
CA ALA A 41 -3.61 0.04 1.31
C ALA A 41 -2.27 0.21 0.58
N VAL A 42 -2.22 1.23 -0.27
CA VAL A 42 -0.96 1.77 -0.82
C VAL A 42 -0.90 3.26 -0.52
N VAL A 43 0.30 3.75 -0.23
CA VAL A 43 0.59 5.18 -0.16
C VAL A 43 1.36 5.54 -1.40
N ASN A 44 0.82 6.47 -2.18
CA ASN A 44 1.48 7.03 -3.34
C ASN A 44 2.23 8.28 -2.92
N HIS A 45 3.34 8.54 -3.58
CA HIS A 45 4.04 9.80 -3.52
C HIS A 45 4.27 10.26 -4.96
N MET A 46 3.93 11.49 -5.30
CA MET A 46 4.24 12.12 -6.59
C MET A 46 5.22 13.27 -6.36
N GLY A 47 6.15 13.51 -7.29
CA GLY A 47 7.14 14.59 -7.17
C GLY A 47 8.49 14.20 -6.56
N HIS A 48 9.13 15.14 -5.87
CA HIS A 48 10.49 15.05 -5.33
C HIS A 48 10.49 14.97 -3.80
N LEU A 49 11.63 14.63 -3.17
CA LEU A 49 11.70 14.51 -1.70
C LEU A 49 11.24 15.78 -0.96
N ASN A 50 11.64 16.94 -1.46
CA ASN A 50 11.43 18.22 -0.76
C ASN A 50 10.13 18.92 -1.20
N MET A 51 9.47 18.40 -2.23
CA MET A 51 8.25 18.97 -2.79
C MET A 51 7.55 17.89 -3.59
N GLY A 52 6.48 17.36 -3.00
CA GLY A 52 5.70 16.27 -3.55
C GLY A 52 4.32 16.22 -2.93
N HIS A 53 3.51 15.27 -3.39
CA HIS A 53 2.14 15.06 -2.94
C HIS A 53 1.94 13.60 -2.55
N TYR A 54 1.24 13.36 -1.44
CA TYR A 54 0.94 12.03 -0.96
C TYR A 54 -0.56 11.77 -1.07
N THR A 55 -0.91 10.62 -1.61
CA THR A 55 -2.29 10.12 -1.64
C THR A 55 -2.31 8.69 -1.13
N ALA A 56 -3.48 8.19 -0.75
CA ALA A 56 -3.64 6.81 -0.33
C ALA A 56 -4.72 6.12 -1.16
N VAL A 57 -4.50 4.87 -1.53
CA VAL A 57 -5.54 4.01 -2.09
C VAL A 57 -5.77 2.88 -1.12
N CYS A 58 -6.98 2.79 -0.55
CA CYS A 58 -7.33 1.87 0.52
C CYS A 58 -8.47 0.95 0.10
N TYR A 59 -8.38 -0.31 0.50
CA TYR A 59 -9.43 -1.31 0.25
C TYR A 59 -10.52 -1.20 1.31
N ASN A 60 -11.74 -0.93 0.87
CA ASN A 60 -12.91 -0.93 1.72
C ASN A 60 -13.48 -2.35 1.81
N GLY A 61 -13.12 -3.08 2.86
CA GLY A 61 -13.55 -4.47 3.06
C GLY A 61 -15.07 -4.69 2.96
N PRO A 62 -15.91 -3.85 3.60
CA PRO A 62 -17.37 -3.91 3.46
C PRO A 62 -17.92 -3.76 2.03
N THR A 63 -17.41 -2.81 1.24
CA THR A 63 -17.90 -2.59 -0.15
C THR A 63 -17.14 -3.42 -1.17
N GLN A 64 -16.07 -4.09 -0.74
CA GLN A 64 -15.15 -4.86 -1.57
C GLN A 64 -14.51 -4.05 -2.71
N SER A 65 -14.31 -2.74 -2.52
CA SER A 65 -13.76 -1.86 -3.55
C SER A 65 -12.66 -0.93 -3.05
N TRP A 66 -11.79 -0.50 -3.96
CA TRP A 66 -10.70 0.41 -3.66
C TRP A 66 -11.13 1.86 -3.76
N HIS A 67 -10.59 2.68 -2.87
CA HIS A 67 -10.87 4.11 -2.84
C HIS A 67 -9.58 4.89 -2.75
N CYS A 68 -9.42 5.86 -3.64
CA CYS A 68 -8.37 6.87 -3.59
C CYS A 68 -8.79 8.04 -2.71
N PHE A 69 -7.95 8.34 -1.73
CA PHE A 69 -8.02 9.46 -0.82
C PHE A 69 -6.94 10.45 -1.22
N ASP A 70 -7.38 11.58 -1.79
CA ASP A 70 -6.54 12.67 -2.26
C ASP A 70 -6.99 13.94 -1.53
N ASP A 71 -6.38 14.18 -0.36
CA ASP A 71 -6.79 15.20 0.61
C ASP A 71 -8.29 15.12 0.95
N ALA A 72 -9.08 16.11 0.51
CA ALA A 72 -10.52 16.18 0.73
C ALA A 72 -11.33 15.38 -0.30
N VAL A 73 -10.68 14.83 -1.33
CA VAL A 73 -11.33 14.14 -2.45
C VAL A 73 -11.29 12.63 -2.23
N LEU A 74 -12.47 12.02 -2.25
CA LEU A 74 -12.64 10.57 -2.21
C LEU A 74 -13.18 10.08 -3.56
N ARG A 75 -12.54 9.07 -4.14
CA ARG A 75 -12.98 8.45 -5.40
C ARG A 75 -12.80 6.94 -5.35
N GLU A 76 -13.80 6.19 -5.77
CA GLU A 76 -13.63 4.75 -6.03
C GLU A 76 -12.69 4.55 -7.23
N VAL A 77 -11.88 3.51 -7.19
CA VAL A 77 -10.91 3.16 -8.25
C VAL A 77 -10.91 1.65 -8.50
N GLU A 78 -10.63 1.27 -9.74
CA GLU A 78 -10.46 -0.13 -10.13
C GLU A 78 -9.15 -0.71 -9.58
N ASP A 79 -9.10 -2.03 -9.36
CA ASP A 79 -7.91 -2.77 -8.92
C ASP A 79 -6.66 -2.46 -9.76
N THR A 80 -6.84 -2.23 -11.07
CA THR A 80 -5.76 -1.91 -12.01
C THR A 80 -5.07 -0.58 -11.72
N HIS A 81 -5.73 0.34 -11.01
CA HIS A 81 -5.19 1.64 -10.64
C HIS A 81 -4.48 1.64 -9.28
N VAL A 82 -4.57 0.55 -8.52
CA VAL A 82 -3.83 0.39 -7.26
C VAL A 82 -2.33 0.27 -7.54
N GLN A 83 -1.96 -0.36 -8.66
CA GLN A 83 -0.56 -0.48 -9.09
C GLN A 83 -0.13 0.73 -9.90
N SER A 84 0.92 1.42 -9.42
CA SER A 84 1.45 2.62 -10.05
C SER A 84 2.94 2.81 -9.73
N PRO A 85 3.72 3.44 -10.62
CA PRO A 85 5.11 3.84 -10.31
C PRO A 85 5.21 4.88 -9.18
N ASP A 86 4.11 5.51 -8.79
CA ASP A 86 4.07 6.45 -7.66
C ASP A 86 3.92 5.77 -6.31
N VAL A 87 3.65 4.46 -6.27
CA VAL A 87 3.54 3.70 -5.03
C VAL A 87 4.86 3.78 -4.26
N TYR A 88 4.76 4.29 -3.03
CA TYR A 88 5.87 4.50 -2.12
C TYR A 88 5.85 3.52 -0.94
N MET A 89 4.66 3.22 -0.41
CA MET A 89 4.49 2.24 0.67
C MET A 89 3.36 1.27 0.32
N LEU A 90 3.60 -0.01 0.63
CA LEU A 90 2.62 -1.08 0.54
C LEU A 90 2.24 -1.52 1.95
N LEU A 91 0.94 -1.57 2.24
CA LEU A 91 0.44 -1.99 3.54
C LEU A 91 -0.32 -3.31 3.36
N TYR A 92 0.23 -4.34 3.98
CA TYR A 92 -0.24 -5.72 3.93
C TYR A 92 -0.69 -6.18 5.31
N SER A 93 -1.74 -6.98 5.37
CA SER A 93 -2.22 -7.62 6.59
C SER A 93 -2.35 -9.12 6.40
N HIS A 94 -1.83 -9.88 7.35
CA HIS A 94 -2.08 -11.32 7.44
C HIS A 94 -3.53 -11.60 7.87
N LYS A 95 -4.12 -10.71 8.69
CA LYS A 95 -5.49 -10.87 9.19
C LYS A 95 -6.48 -10.10 8.31
N PRO A 96 -7.66 -10.66 8.05
CA PRO A 96 -8.72 -9.90 7.38
C PRO A 96 -9.16 -8.71 8.23
N PHE A 97 -9.71 -7.69 7.57
CA PHE A 97 -10.31 -6.56 8.27
C PHE A 97 -11.39 -7.05 9.22
N GLN A 98 -11.34 -6.56 10.47
CA GLN A 98 -12.39 -6.77 11.45
C GLN A 98 -12.97 -5.41 11.81
N LYS A 99 -14.29 -5.27 11.68
CA LYS A 99 -14.97 -4.01 12.05
C LYS A 99 -14.66 -3.72 13.52
N PRO A 100 -14.02 -2.58 13.84
CA PRO A 100 -13.69 -2.27 15.22
C PRO A 100 -14.98 -2.10 16.03
N LYS A 101 -15.01 -2.69 17.22
CA LYS A 101 -16.07 -2.46 18.20
C LYS A 101 -15.71 -1.21 18.99
N ILE A 102 -16.28 -0.07 18.61
CA ILE A 102 -16.11 1.19 19.32
C ILE A 102 -17.29 1.31 20.29
N GLN A 103 -17.04 1.26 21.59
CA GLN A 103 -18.11 1.44 22.58
C GLN A 103 -18.58 2.90 22.59
N GLY A 104 -19.90 3.12 22.54
CA GLY A 104 -20.49 4.46 22.56
C GLY A 104 -20.75 5.09 21.18
N LEU A 105 -20.56 4.33 20.10
CA LEU A 105 -21.02 4.62 18.74
C LEU A 105 -21.87 3.45 18.22
#